data_AF-A0AAU7N4Y6-F1
#
_entry.id   AF-A0AAU7N4Y6-F1
#
_cell.length_a   1.000
_cell.length_b   1.000
_cell.length_c   1.000
_cell.angle_alpha   90.00
_cell.angle_beta   90.00
_cell.angle_gamma   90.00
#
_symmetry.space_group_name_H-M   'P 1'
#
loop_
_entity.id
_entity.type
_entity.pdbx_description
1 polymer ?
#
loop_
_entity_poly.entity_id
_entity_poly.type
_entity_poly.pdbx_seq_one_letter_code
_entity_poly.pdbx_strand_id
1 'polypeptide(L)' 'MAIMEFRAAAEDIARMPHWHPTFSETFKEAFLAATEDRALHI' A
#
# COMPACT_ATOMS: atom_id res chain seq x y z
N MET A 1 5.59 -8.49 -6.12
CA MET A 1 6.75 -8.59 -7.02
C MET A 1 6.70 -7.55 -8.15
N ALA A 2 5.58 -7.37 -8.86
CA ALA A 2 5.47 -6.37 -9.95
C ALA A 2 5.84 -4.93 -9.56
N ILE A 3 5.54 -4.50 -8.34
CA ILE A 3 5.77 -3.13 -7.85
C ILE A 3 7.26 -2.75 -7.69
N MET A 4 8.11 -3.72 -7.34
CA MET A 4 9.56 -3.47 -7.22
C MET A 4 10.22 -3.39 -8.60
N GLU A 5 9.68 -4.10 -9.59
CA GLU A 5 10.15 -4.08 -10.99
C GLU A 5 9.99 -2.69 -11.61
N PHE A 6 8.85 -2.04 -11.35
CA PHE A 6 8.59 -0.67 -11.83
C PHE A 6 9.14 0.41 -10.91
N ARG A 7 9.84 0.03 -9.82
CA ARG A 7 10.40 0.95 -8.81
C ARG A 7 9.36 1.95 -8.30
N ALA A 8 8.10 1.51 -8.17
CA ALA A 8 7.02 2.35 -7.68
C ALA A 8 7.27 2.75 -6.22
N ALA A 9 6.96 3.99 -5.86
CA ALA A 9 7.09 4.46 -4.48
C ALA A 9 6.00 3.83 -3.60
N ALA A 10 6.24 3.72 -2.30
CA ALA A 10 5.25 3.21 -1.36
C ALA A 10 3.93 4.03 -1.41
N GLU A 11 4.02 5.33 -1.67
CA GLU A 11 2.85 6.19 -1.83
C GLU A 11 2.02 5.88 -3.08
N ASP A 12 2.67 5.50 -4.19
CA ASP A 12 1.98 5.13 -5.43
C ASP A 12 1.12 3.88 -5.19
N ILE A 13 1.65 2.92 -4.44
CA ILE A 13 0.96 1.67 -4.12
C ILE A 13 -0.19 1.97 -3.17
N ALA A 14 0.05 2.71 -2.09
CA ALA A 14 -0.97 3.09 -1.13
C ALA A 14 -2.19 3.81 -1.74
N ARG A 15 -1.99 4.56 -2.84
CA ARG A 15 -3.04 5.29 -3.57
C ARG A 15 -3.76 4.46 -4.63
N MET A 16 -3.29 3.25 -4.95
CA MET A 16 -3.96 2.37 -5.90
C MET A 16 -5.28 1.82 -5.31
N PRO A 17 -6.32 1.56 -6.12
CA PRO A 17 -7.54 0.92 -5.64
C PRO A 17 -7.23 -0.49 -5.12
N HIS A 18 -7.54 -0.74 -3.85
CA HIS A 18 -7.51 -2.07 -3.26
C HIS A 18 -8.95 -2.52 -3.08
N TRP A 19 -9.24 -3.73 -3.52
CA TRP A 19 -10.58 -4.28 -3.41
C TRP A 19 -10.92 -4.59 -1.95
N HIS A 20 -12.06 -4.11 -1.50
CA HIS A 20 -12.60 -4.36 -0.16
C HIS A 20 -13.69 -5.44 -0.22
N PRO A 21 -13.72 -6.46 0.66
CA PRO A 21 -12.77 -6.81 1.72
C PRO A 21 -11.77 -7.89 1.26
N THR A 22 -10.47 -7.57 1.15
CA THR A 22 -9.42 -8.53 0.75
C THR A 22 -8.13 -8.34 1.54
N PHE A 23 -7.31 -9.39 1.62
CA PHE A 23 -5.97 -9.33 2.22
C PHE A 23 -5.01 -8.35 1.52
N SER A 24 -5.34 -7.90 0.30
CA SER A 24 -4.54 -6.89 -0.40
C SER A 24 -4.52 -5.55 0.34
N GLU A 25 -5.53 -5.28 1.17
CA GLU A 25 -5.62 -4.07 1.99
C GLU A 25 -4.50 -4.00 3.03
N THR A 26 -4.05 -5.12 3.58
CA THR A 26 -2.94 -5.12 4.55
C THR A 26 -1.66 -4.58 3.92
N PHE A 27 -1.45 -4.82 2.63
CA PHE A 27 -0.33 -4.23 1.90
C PHE A 27 -0.50 -2.72 1.75
N LYS A 28 -1.71 -2.24 1.40
CA LYS A 28 -2.02 -0.80 1.37
C LYS A 28 -1.65 -0.11 2.68
N GLU A 29 -2.06 -0.69 3.80
CA GLU A 29 -1.80 -0.15 5.14
C GLU A 29 -0.30 -0.18 5.49
N ALA A 30 0.40 -1.26 5.16
CA ALA A 30 1.85 -1.34 5.34
C ALA A 30 2.61 -0.29 4.52
N PHE A 31 2.16 -0.01 3.28
CA PHE A 31 2.75 1.03 2.45
C PHE A 31 2.42 2.44 2.95
N LEU A 32 1.22 2.68 3.49
CA LEU A 32 0.87 3.93 4.17
C LEU A 32 1.71 4.16 5.44
N ALA A 33 1.98 3.10 6.20
CA ALA A 33 2.88 3.18 7.35
C ALA A 33 4.31 3.51 6.91
N ALA A 34 4.78 2.92 5.81
CA ALA A 34 6.13 3.11 5.31
C ALA A 34 6.39 4.50 4.70
N THR A 35 5.36 5.23 4.25
CA THR A 35 5.54 6.58 3.70
C THR A 35 5.66 7.64 4.78
N GLU A 36 4.67 7.74 5.66
CA GLU A 36 4.59 8.79 6.68
C GLU A 36 3.93 8.30 7.99
N ASP A 37 3.97 6.98 8.26
CA ASP A 37 3.30 6.36 9.41
C ASP A 37 1.80 6.67 9.51
N ARG A 38 1.15 6.69 8.35
CA ARG A 38 -0.23 7.20 8.16
C ARG A 38 -1.21 6.09 7.80
N ALA A 39 -0.99 4.91 8.36
CA ALA A 39 -1.91 3.79 8.23
C ALA A 39 -3.26 4.13 8.89
N LEU A 40 -4.36 3.72 8.25
CA LEU A 40 -5.71 4.08 8.65
C LEU A 40 -6.34 3.02 9.56
N HIS A 41 -5.88 1.78 9.45
CA HIS A 41 -6.49 0.63 10.11
C HIS A 41 -5.48 -0.16 10.98
N ILE A 42 -4.69 0.55 11.78
CA ILE A 42 -3.82 -0.02 12.83
C ILE A 42 -4.61 -0.20 14.14
#